data_AF-A0A1W1CKT2-F1
#
_entry.id   AF-A0A1W1CKT2-F1
#
_cell.length_a   1.000
_cell.length_b   1.000
_cell.length_c   1.000
_cell.angle_alpha   90.00
_cell.angle_beta   90.00
_cell.angle_gamma   90.00
#
_symmetry.space_group_name_H-M   'P 1'
#
loop_
_entity.id
_entity.type
_entity.pdbx_description
1 polymer ?
#
loop_
_entity_poly.entity_id
_entity_poly.type
_entity_poly.pdbx_seq_one_letter_code
_entity_poly.pdbx_strand_id
1 'polypeptide(L)'
;MAVYQSDGKKLIGVEYDLIPQINDIIDGMRILSVDMKSIEEYAVFLLEPLSRRVICYIFDEIFIIGKSNEFETLNEAIEAWKAEEI
;
A
#
# COMPACT_ATOMS: atom_id res chain seq x y z
N MET A 1 -4.63 8.19 -12.84
CA MET A 1 -5.29 7.52 -11.71
C MET A 1 -5.85 6.21 -12.22
N ALA A 2 -5.13 5.14 -11.96
CA ALA A 2 -5.56 3.78 -12.22
C ALA A 2 -6.37 3.23 -11.04
N VAL A 3 -7.15 2.19 -11.31
CA VAL A 3 -7.92 1.47 -10.29
C VAL A 3 -7.52 0.01 -10.37
N TYR A 4 -7.04 -0.50 -9.25
CA TYR A 4 -6.58 -1.86 -9.10
C TYR A 4 -7.48 -2.61 -8.11
N GLN A 5 -7.51 -3.92 -8.30
CA GLN A 5 -8.12 -4.86 -7.38
C GLN A 5 -7.06 -5.85 -6.91
N SER A 6 -7.20 -6.33 -5.68
CA SER A 6 -6.42 -7.44 -5.18
C SER A 6 -7.29 -8.68 -4.92
N ASP A 7 -6.67 -9.85 -4.95
CA ASP A 7 -7.26 -11.09 -4.44
C ASP A 7 -6.92 -11.33 -2.95
N GLY A 8 -6.41 -10.30 -2.27
CA GLY A 8 -5.88 -10.38 -0.90
C GLY A 8 -4.44 -10.92 -0.81
N LYS A 9 -3.84 -11.34 -1.94
CA LYS A 9 -2.44 -11.80 -2.01
C LYS A 9 -1.63 -11.07 -3.06
N LYS A 10 -2.27 -10.51 -4.09
CA LYS A 10 -1.63 -9.75 -5.16
C LYS A 10 -2.62 -8.86 -5.90
N LEU A 11 -2.12 -7.91 -6.67
CA LEU A 11 -2.91 -7.19 -7.65
C LEU A 11 -3.30 -8.12 -8.81
N ILE A 12 -4.53 -7.98 -9.30
CA ILE A 12 -5.06 -8.77 -10.43
C ILE A 12 -5.14 -7.92 -11.69
N GLY A 13 -4.86 -8.55 -12.84
CA GLY A 13 -5.01 -7.90 -14.15
C GLY A 13 -3.97 -6.83 -14.46
N VAL A 14 -2.81 -6.87 -13.80
CA VAL A 14 -1.68 -5.95 -13.99
C VAL A 14 -0.42 -6.71 -14.42
N GLU A 15 0.56 -6.00 -14.99
CA GLU A 15 1.89 -6.52 -15.30
C GLU A 15 2.70 -6.73 -14.01
N TYR A 16 3.64 -7.68 -14.02
CA TYR A 16 4.41 -8.06 -12.83
C TYR A 16 5.31 -6.94 -12.30
N ASP A 17 5.81 -6.06 -13.15
CA ASP A 17 6.68 -4.93 -12.81
C ASP A 17 5.92 -3.63 -12.51
N LEU A 18 4.58 -3.69 -12.43
CA LEU A 18 3.75 -2.52 -12.17
C LEU A 18 3.85 -2.10 -10.70
N ILE A 19 4.25 -0.83 -10.48
CA ILE A 19 4.27 -0.20 -9.16
C ILE A 19 3.15 0.85 -9.08
N PRO A 20 2.12 0.65 -8.23
CA PRO A 20 1.05 1.63 -8.01
C PRO A 20 1.58 2.99 -7.60
N GLN A 21 0.93 4.07 -8.06
CA GLN A 21 1.41 5.44 -7.84
C GLN A 21 0.49 6.24 -6.91
N ILE A 22 1.00 7.33 -6.36
CA ILE A 22 0.21 8.26 -5.53
C ILE A 22 -1.06 8.68 -6.27
N ASN A 23 -2.19 8.71 -5.55
CA ASN A 23 -3.55 8.92 -6.01
C ASN A 23 -4.22 7.76 -6.74
N ASP A 24 -3.52 6.69 -7.13
CA ASP A 24 -4.20 5.48 -7.62
C ASP A 24 -5.08 4.86 -6.52
N ILE A 25 -5.92 3.90 -6.91
CA ILE A 25 -6.87 3.24 -6.02
C ILE A 25 -6.58 1.74 -6.00
N ILE A 26 -6.45 1.14 -4.82
CA ILE A 26 -6.38 -0.31 -4.62
C ILE A 26 -7.54 -0.71 -3.72
N ASP A 27 -8.40 -1.63 -4.16
CA ASP A 27 -9.54 -2.14 -3.38
C ASP A 27 -10.47 -1.03 -2.83
N GLY A 28 -10.61 0.05 -3.60
CA GLY A 28 -11.42 1.23 -3.22
C GLY A 28 -10.70 2.21 -2.27
N MET A 29 -9.47 1.92 -1.85
CA MET A 29 -8.65 2.78 -1.00
C MET A 29 -7.67 3.60 -1.82
N ARG A 30 -7.52 4.89 -1.49
CA ARG A 30 -6.67 5.81 -2.24
C ARG A 30 -5.22 5.73 -1.75
N ILE A 31 -4.26 5.63 -2.66
CA ILE A 31 -2.83 5.71 -2.32
C ILE A 31 -2.47 7.15 -1.93
N LEU A 32 -1.98 7.32 -0.71
CA LEU A 32 -1.47 8.56 -0.16
C LEU A 32 0.03 8.72 -0.39
N SER A 33 0.79 7.64 -0.26
CA SER A 33 2.24 7.63 -0.39
C SER A 33 2.75 6.24 -0.76
N VAL A 34 3.94 6.19 -1.34
CA VAL A 34 4.68 4.97 -1.65
C VAL A 34 6.11 5.16 -1.16
N ASP A 35 6.69 4.17 -0.49
CA ASP A 35 8.05 4.21 0.04
C ASP A 35 8.80 2.91 -0.29
N MET A 36 9.93 3.02 -1.01
CA MET A 36 10.73 1.86 -1.41
C MET A 36 11.79 1.55 -0.34
N LYS A 37 11.79 0.33 0.20
CA LYS A 37 12.83 -0.15 1.11
C LYS A 37 13.97 -0.84 0.36
N SER A 38 13.63 -1.56 -0.72
CA SER A 38 14.60 -2.21 -1.60
C SER A 38 14.16 -2.11 -3.07
N ILE A 39 14.87 -2.82 -3.96
CA ILE A 39 14.52 -2.89 -5.39
C ILE A 39 13.19 -3.64 -5.58
N GLU A 40 12.88 -4.57 -4.69
CA GLU A 40 11.76 -5.51 -4.82
C GLU A 40 10.63 -5.16 -3.82
N GLU A 41 10.99 -4.72 -2.61
CA GLU A 41 10.04 -4.47 -1.51
C GLU A 41 9.72 -2.97 -1.32
N TYR A 42 8.42 -2.66 -1.30
CA TYR A 42 7.93 -1.29 -1.09
C TYR A 42 6.62 -1.25 -0.30
N ALA A 43 6.44 -0.18 0.47
CA ALA A 43 5.24 0.11 1.23
C ALA A 43 4.31 1.02 0.45
N VAL A 44 3.01 0.71 0.47
CA VAL A 44 1.94 1.51 -0.12
C VAL A 44 0.97 1.92 0.98
N PHE A 45 0.88 3.22 1.24
CA PHE A 45 0.01 3.79 2.26
C PHE A 45 -1.33 4.19 1.66
N LEU A 46 -2.40 3.57 2.15
CA LEU A 46 -3.74 3.61 1.60
C LEU A 46 -4.70 4.28 2.58
N LEU A 47 -5.56 5.17 2.10
CA LEU A 47 -6.65 5.76 2.87
C LEU A 47 -7.92 4.95 2.68
N GLU A 48 -8.41 4.36 3.76
CA GLU A 48 -9.70 3.67 3.78
C GLU A 48 -10.84 4.72 3.78
N PRO A 49 -11.75 4.70 2.80
CA PRO A 49 -12.70 5.78 2.59
C PRO A 49 -13.75 5.95 3.70
N LEU A 50 -14.14 4.88 4.42
CA LEU A 50 -15.22 4.93 5.41
C LEU A 50 -14.72 5.35 6.80
N SER A 51 -13.67 4.70 7.30
CA SER A 51 -13.04 4.96 8.60
C SER A 51 -12.08 6.14 8.58
N ARG A 52 -11.62 6.55 7.37
CA ARG A 52 -10.55 7.54 7.18
C ARG A 52 -9.22 7.14 7.80
N ARG A 53 -9.01 5.84 8.02
CA ARG A 53 -7.76 5.29 8.54
C ARG A 53 -6.74 5.06 7.45
N VAL A 54 -5.48 5.11 7.81
CA VAL A 54 -4.38 4.76 6.93
C VAL A 54 -4.00 3.31 7.16
N ILE A 55 -3.86 2.54 6.07
CA ILE A 55 -3.42 1.14 6.07
C ILE A 55 -2.16 1.07 5.23
N CYS A 56 -1.18 0.25 5.61
CA CYS A 56 0.01 -0.02 4.82
C CYS A 56 -0.06 -1.42 4.22
N TYR A 57 0.11 -1.53 2.90
CA TYR A 57 0.39 -2.79 2.22
C TYR A 57 1.88 -2.84 1.89
N ILE A 58 2.52 -3.96 2.22
CA ILE A 58 3.89 -4.26 1.80
C ILE A 58 3.79 -5.10 0.54
N PHE A 59 4.42 -4.61 -0.53
CA PHE A 59 4.48 -5.28 -1.80
C PHE A 59 5.89 -5.80 -2.08
N ASP A 60 5.95 -6.98 -2.67
CA ASP A 60 7.07 -7.47 -3.49
C ASP A 60 6.53 -7.62 -4.91
N GLU A 61 7.00 -6.78 -5.84
CA GLU A 61 6.38 -6.59 -7.16
C GLU A 61 4.86 -6.28 -7.05
N ILE A 62 4.01 -7.17 -7.54
CA ILE A 62 2.53 -7.08 -7.45
C ILE A 62 1.96 -7.89 -6.28
N PHE A 63 2.79 -8.64 -5.55
CA PHE A 63 2.37 -9.51 -4.47
C PHE A 63 2.31 -8.75 -3.15
N ILE A 64 1.20 -8.88 -2.43
CA ILE A 64 1.02 -8.35 -1.08
C ILE A 64 1.65 -9.36 -0.12
N ILE A 65 2.81 -9.03 0.41
CA ILE A 65 3.56 -9.87 1.35
C ILE A 65 3.33 -9.48 2.81
N GLY A 66 2.76 -8.29 3.04
CA GLY A 66 2.45 -7.80 4.38
C GLY A 66 1.31 -6.78 4.38
N LYS A 67 0.66 -6.65 5.54
CA LYS A 67 -0.39 -5.67 5.79
C LYS A 67 -0.31 -5.22 7.24
N SER A 68 -0.29 -3.90 7.44
CA SER A 68 -0.32 -3.30 8.78
C SER A 68 -1.71 -3.26 9.39
N ASN A 69 -1.75 -2.92 10.68
CA ASN A 69 -2.96 -2.40 11.32
C ASN A 69 -3.34 -1.01 10.77
N GLU A 70 -4.49 -0.50 11.22
CA GLU A 70 -5.00 0.84 10.89
C GLU A 70 -4.31 1.94 11.74
N PHE A 71 -3.89 3.02 11.08
CA PHE A 71 -3.30 4.22 11.69
C PHE A 71 -4.25 5.43 11.59
N GLU A 72 -4.13 6.41 12.49
CA GLU A 72 -4.91 7.66 12.41
C GLU A 72 -4.39 8.58 11.32
N THR A 73 -3.05 8.63 11.15
CA THR A 73 -2.40 9.55 10.22
C THR A 73 -1.37 8.87 9.33
N LEU A 74 -1.09 9.50 8.19
CA LEU A 74 -0.03 9.04 7.28
C LEU A 74 1.36 9.07 7.96
N ASN A 75 1.61 10.09 8.80
CA ASN A 75 2.90 10.21 9.49
C ASN A 75 3.13 9.04 10.45
N GLU A 76 2.13 8.65 11.23
CA GLU A 76 2.23 7.49 12.13
C GLU A 76 2.56 6.20 11.35
N ALA A 77 1.87 5.97 10.23
CA ALA A 77 2.11 4.79 9.40
C ALA A 77 3.54 4.78 8.82
N ILE A 78 4.03 5.93 8.36
CA ILE A 78 5.40 6.06 7.83
C ILE A 78 6.43 5.86 8.94
N GLU A 79 6.20 6.37 10.14
CA GLU A 79 7.10 6.18 11.28
C GLU A 79 7.19 4.71 11.69
N ALA A 80 6.05 4.00 11.76
CA ALA A 80 6.01 2.57 12.06
C ALA A 80 6.73 1.74 10.99
N TRP A 81 6.58 2.08 9.71
CA TRP A 81 7.33 1.45 8.62
C TRP A 81 8.84 1.65 8.76
N LYS A 82 9.28 2.89 9.04
CA LYS A 82 10.70 3.20 9.25
C LYS A 82 11.30 2.56 10.50
N ALA A 83 10.47 2.30 11.52
CA ALA A 83 10.86 1.62 12.74
C ALA A 83 10.87 0.09 12.61
N GLU A 84 10.54 -0.46 11.43
CA GLU A 84 10.42 -1.91 11.17
C GLU A 84 9.37 -2.60 12.06
N GLU A 85 8.29 -1.88 12.40
CA GLU A 85 7.14 -2.38 13.18
C GLU A 85 6.01 -2.94 12.30
N ILE A 86 6.18 -2.89 10.97
CA ILE A 86 5.25 -3.38 9.94
C ILE A 86 5.97 -4.43 9.09
#